data_AF-A0A6P6WJS3-F1
#
_entry.id   AF-A0A6P6WJS3-F1
#
_cell.length_a   1.000
_cell.length_b   1.000
_cell.length_c   1.000
_cell.angle_alpha   90.00
_cell.angle_beta   90.00
_cell.angle_gamma   90.00
#
_symmetry.space_group_name_H-M   'P 1'
#
loop_
_entity.id
_entity.type
_entity.pdbx_description
1 polymer ?
#
loop_
_entity_poly.entity_id
_entity_poly.type
_entity_poly.pdbx_seq_one_letter_code
_entity_poly.pdbx_strand_id
1 'polypeptide(L)'
;MTSRPELKAPPEVFYNDEEARKYTSSSRIIEIQAQLSERALELLALPDDGVPKLLLDIGCGSGLSGETLTESGHQWIGFDISPSMLDVALEREAEGDLILGDMGQGLGVRPGVIDGAISISAVQWLCNADKSCHEPRKRLKSFFESLYRCLARGARAVFQVYPENLAQRELILGYAMRAGFAGGVVVDFPHSTKRRKEYLVLTCGPPSLSSATPKAKGEDEESCSDEESSGDEENQTVSISDRHRPRKKQKLNKKVKGREWVLRKKEQMRRKGNAVPLDTKYTARKRKAGF
;
A
#
# COMPACT_ATOMS: atom_id res chain seq x y z
N MET A 1 -9.43 9.75 24.24
CA MET A 1 -8.88 9.33 22.93
C MET A 1 -9.42 7.95 22.62
N THR A 2 -10.24 7.81 21.59
CA THR A 2 -10.64 6.49 21.10
C THR A 2 -9.39 5.80 20.55
N SER A 3 -9.04 4.64 21.11
CA SER A 3 -7.89 3.83 20.66
C SER A 3 -8.05 3.47 19.17
N ARG A 4 -6.94 3.53 18.42
CA ARG A 4 -6.84 3.15 17.01
C ARG A 4 -7.41 1.73 16.78
N PRO A 5 -8.26 1.50 15.76
CA PRO A 5 -8.79 0.16 15.44
C PRO A 5 -7.69 -0.89 15.32
N GLU A 6 -6.56 -0.52 14.71
CA GLU A 6 -5.38 -1.37 14.47
C GLU A 6 -4.76 -1.93 15.77
N LEU A 7 -5.00 -1.30 16.92
CA LEU A 7 -4.47 -1.74 18.21
C LEU A 7 -5.42 -2.66 18.97
N LYS A 8 -6.67 -2.80 18.51
CA LYS A 8 -7.71 -3.54 19.24
C LYS A 8 -7.81 -4.98 18.77
N ALA A 9 -7.89 -5.19 17.46
CA ALA A 9 -8.07 -6.50 16.85
C ALA A 9 -7.72 -6.45 15.36
N PRO A 10 -7.39 -7.59 14.72
CA PRO A 10 -7.30 -7.68 13.27
C PRO A 10 -8.56 -7.16 12.57
N PRO A 11 -8.48 -6.64 11.34
CA PRO A 11 -9.61 -5.98 10.67
C PRO A 11 -10.82 -6.89 10.49
N GLU A 12 -10.61 -8.18 10.19
CA GLU A 12 -11.67 -9.17 10.04
C GLU A 12 -12.39 -9.53 11.36
N VAL A 13 -11.80 -9.18 12.51
CA VAL A 13 -12.39 -9.39 13.84
C VAL A 13 -12.94 -8.08 14.40
N PHE A 14 -12.25 -6.97 14.13
CA PHE A 14 -12.66 -5.64 14.59
C PHE A 14 -13.98 -5.20 13.94
N TYR A 15 -14.09 -5.35 12.62
CA TYR A 15 -15.31 -5.06 11.87
C TYR A 15 -16.19 -6.31 11.79
N ASN A 16 -16.72 -6.74 12.92
CA ASN A 16 -17.79 -7.74 12.99
C ASN A 16 -19.14 -7.12 12.56
N ASP A 17 -20.21 -7.93 12.52
CA ASP A 17 -21.53 -7.52 12.05
C ASP A 17 -22.06 -6.25 12.74
N GLU A 18 -21.86 -6.10 14.05
CA GLU A 18 -22.31 -4.93 14.80
C GLU A 18 -21.49 -3.68 14.46
N GLU A 19 -20.16 -3.78 14.49
CA GLU A 19 -19.28 -2.63 14.25
C GLU A 19 -19.30 -2.20 12.78
N ALA A 20 -19.45 -3.14 11.84
CA ALA A 20 -19.63 -2.85 10.41
C ALA A 20 -20.91 -2.04 10.14
N ARG A 21 -22.04 -2.44 10.73
CA ARG A 21 -23.31 -1.70 10.63
C ARG A 21 -23.24 -0.34 11.30
N LYS A 22 -22.60 -0.25 12.46
CA LYS A 22 -22.41 1.02 13.16
C LYS A 22 -21.50 1.98 12.38
N TYR A 23 -20.44 1.46 11.78
CA TYR A 23 -19.53 2.23 10.94
C TYR A 23 -20.29 2.81 9.74
N THR A 24 -21.08 1.98 9.06
CA THR A 24 -21.78 2.34 7.82
C THR A 24 -23.03 3.18 8.05
N SER A 25 -23.66 3.13 9.23
CA SER A 25 -24.82 3.98 9.58
C SER A 25 -24.44 5.37 10.09
N SER A 26 -23.16 5.62 10.36
CA SER A 26 -22.71 6.93 10.84
C SER A 26 -22.60 7.93 9.69
N SER A 27 -23.51 8.91 9.65
CA SER A 27 -23.51 10.00 8.65
C SER A 27 -22.16 10.72 8.56
N ARG A 28 -21.52 10.96 9.70
CA ARG A 28 -20.17 11.55 9.76
C ARG A 28 -19.11 10.69 9.09
N ILE A 29 -19.18 9.37 9.25
CA ILE A 29 -18.21 8.45 8.62
C ILE A 29 -18.45 8.40 7.11
N ILE A 30 -19.72 8.30 6.69
CA ILE A 30 -20.12 8.34 5.28
C ILE A 30 -19.55 9.61 4.62
N GLU A 31 -19.81 10.78 5.19
CA GLU A 31 -19.35 12.07 4.66
C GLU A 31 -17.81 12.14 4.55
N ILE A 32 -17.10 11.69 5.59
CA ILE A 32 -15.63 11.68 5.57
C ILE A 32 -15.13 10.71 4.49
N GLN A 33 -15.67 9.50 4.40
CA GLN A 33 -15.23 8.50 3.43
C GLN A 33 -15.50 8.97 1.99
N ALA A 34 -16.63 9.61 1.72
CA ALA A 34 -16.92 10.23 0.42
C ALA A 34 -15.87 11.29 0.07
N GLN A 35 -15.61 12.26 0.96
CA GLN A 35 -14.61 13.32 0.74
C GLN A 35 -13.20 12.77 0.49
N LEU A 36 -12.79 11.72 1.23
CA LEU A 36 -11.49 11.08 1.02
C LEU A 36 -11.42 10.35 -0.33
N SER A 37 -12.53 9.72 -0.74
CA SER A 37 -12.63 8.97 -1.99
C SER A 37 -12.62 9.91 -3.20
N GLU A 38 -13.41 10.99 -3.15
CA GLU A 38 -13.41 12.04 -4.18
C GLU A 38 -12.01 12.64 -4.35
N ARG A 39 -11.32 12.93 -3.24
CA ARG A 39 -9.95 13.43 -3.28
C ARG A 39 -8.97 12.40 -3.86
N ALA A 40 -9.12 11.12 -3.51
CA ALA A 40 -8.27 10.08 -4.08
C ALA A 40 -8.48 9.94 -5.59
N LEU A 41 -9.73 10.04 -6.05
CA LEU A 41 -10.08 10.02 -7.47
C LEU A 41 -9.53 11.25 -8.22
N GLU A 42 -9.59 12.44 -7.62
CA GLU A 42 -8.95 13.65 -8.15
C GLU A 42 -7.44 13.42 -8.36
N LEU A 43 -6.77 12.82 -7.37
CA LEU A 43 -5.32 12.55 -7.42
C LEU A 43 -4.94 11.42 -8.40
N LEU A 44 -5.86 10.51 -8.73
CA LEU A 44 -5.64 9.53 -9.80
C LEU A 44 -5.42 10.22 -11.15
N ALA A 45 -5.97 11.43 -11.35
CA ALA A 45 -5.88 12.21 -12.58
C ALA A 45 -6.14 11.35 -13.83
N LEU A 46 -7.27 10.65 -13.80
CA LEU A 46 -7.72 9.86 -14.95
C LEU A 46 -7.97 10.79 -16.15
N PRO A 47 -7.74 10.33 -17.39
CA PRO A 47 -8.04 11.11 -18.58
C PRO A 47 -9.53 11.48 -18.64
N ASP A 48 -9.81 12.75 -18.92
CA ASP A 48 -11.17 13.24 -19.18
C ASP A 48 -11.54 13.02 -20.66
N ASP A 49 -11.60 11.74 -21.04
CA ASP A 49 -11.92 11.28 -22.40
C ASP A 49 -13.35 10.74 -22.53
N GLY A 50 -14.14 10.82 -21.44
CA GLY A 50 -15.49 10.26 -21.36
C GLY A 50 -15.55 8.73 -21.39
N VAL A 51 -14.42 8.03 -21.28
CA VAL A 51 -14.36 6.57 -21.30
C VAL A 51 -14.27 6.03 -19.88
N PRO A 52 -15.26 5.23 -19.43
CA PRO A 52 -15.20 4.55 -18.13
C PRO A 52 -13.91 3.75 -17.95
N LYS A 53 -13.29 3.87 -16.78
CA LYS A 53 -12.07 3.15 -16.41
C LYS A 53 -12.43 1.96 -15.51
N LEU A 54 -11.61 0.91 -15.55
CA LEU A 54 -11.69 -0.20 -14.59
C LEU A 54 -10.76 0.07 -13.41
N LEU A 55 -11.35 0.32 -12.25
CA LEU A 55 -10.64 0.68 -11.03
C LEU A 55 -10.64 -0.46 -10.02
N LEU A 56 -9.62 -0.48 -9.16
CA LEU A 56 -9.55 -1.39 -8.03
C LEU A 56 -9.68 -0.61 -6.72
N ASP A 57 -10.69 -0.94 -5.92
CA ASP A 57 -10.89 -0.39 -4.57
C ASP A 57 -10.39 -1.39 -3.52
N ILE A 58 -9.26 -1.06 -2.89
CA ILE A 58 -8.54 -1.96 -2.00
C ILE A 58 -8.85 -1.61 -0.55
N GLY A 59 -9.40 -2.57 0.19
CA GLY A 59 -10.03 -2.32 1.49
C GLY A 59 -11.34 -1.58 1.32
N CYS A 60 -12.19 -2.04 0.39
CA CYS A 60 -13.42 -1.35 -0.01
C CYS A 60 -14.48 -1.31 1.10
N GLY A 61 -14.33 -2.12 2.14
CA GLY A 61 -15.25 -2.18 3.27
C GLY A 61 -16.69 -2.39 2.82
N SER A 62 -17.58 -1.52 3.31
CA SER A 62 -19.02 -1.53 3.02
C SER A 62 -19.40 -0.79 1.74
N GLY A 63 -18.44 -0.59 0.83
CA GLY A 63 -18.66 -0.02 -0.50
C GLY A 63 -18.72 1.51 -0.56
N LEU A 64 -18.49 2.23 0.55
CA LEU A 64 -18.59 3.70 0.59
C LEU A 64 -17.67 4.41 -0.43
N SER A 65 -16.44 3.92 -0.59
CA SER A 65 -15.52 4.45 -1.60
C SER A 65 -15.90 4.05 -3.02
N GLY A 66 -16.45 2.85 -3.18
CA GLY A 66 -16.97 2.35 -4.45
C GLY A 66 -18.16 3.15 -4.99
N GLU A 67 -19.04 3.65 -4.12
CA GLU A 67 -20.15 4.55 -4.51
C GLU A 67 -19.61 5.79 -5.23
N THR A 68 -18.55 6.43 -4.71
CA THR A 68 -17.91 7.56 -5.38
C THR A 68 -17.34 7.21 -6.76
N LEU A 69 -16.83 5.98 -6.93
CA LEU A 69 -16.32 5.51 -8.23
C LEU A 69 -17.47 5.30 -9.24
N THR A 70 -18.57 4.70 -8.78
CA THR A 70 -19.80 4.52 -9.55
C THR A 70 -20.40 5.86 -9.98
N GLU A 71 -20.55 6.79 -9.04
CA GLU A 71 -21.08 8.15 -9.31
C GLU A 71 -20.22 8.92 -10.33
N SER A 72 -18.92 8.63 -10.37
CA SER A 72 -17.98 9.19 -11.34
C SER A 72 -17.96 8.44 -12.69
N GLY A 73 -18.85 7.45 -12.88
CA GLY A 73 -19.00 6.71 -14.14
C GLY A 73 -17.92 5.67 -14.41
N HIS A 74 -17.26 5.15 -13.36
CA HIS A 74 -16.23 4.13 -13.49
C HIS A 74 -16.70 2.76 -13.01
N GLN A 75 -16.17 1.70 -13.63
CA GLN A 75 -16.37 0.33 -13.15
C GLN A 75 -15.31 0.02 -12.11
N TRP A 76 -15.65 -0.75 -11.09
CA TRP A 76 -14.70 -1.07 -10.03
C TRP A 76 -14.87 -2.48 -9.47
N ILE A 77 -13.76 -3.01 -8.98
CA ILE A 77 -13.68 -4.26 -8.24
C ILE A 77 -13.26 -3.90 -6.81
N GLY A 78 -14.07 -4.31 -5.83
CA GLY A 78 -13.80 -4.13 -4.41
C GLY A 78 -13.08 -5.34 -3.81
N PHE A 79 -12.07 -5.08 -2.98
CA PHE A 79 -11.35 -6.13 -2.27
C PHE A 79 -11.34 -5.83 -0.77
N ASP A 80 -11.90 -6.70 0.07
CA ASP A 80 -11.86 -6.54 1.53
C ASP A 80 -11.65 -7.87 2.25
N ILE A 81 -11.05 -7.80 3.44
CA ILE A 81 -10.76 -8.97 4.28
C ILE A 81 -11.90 -9.30 5.24
N SER A 82 -12.78 -8.34 5.55
CA SER A 82 -13.91 -8.51 6.46
C SER A 82 -15.15 -9.00 5.70
N PRO A 83 -15.64 -10.22 5.97
CA PRO A 83 -16.91 -10.71 5.42
C PRO A 83 -18.08 -9.79 5.81
N SER A 84 -18.16 -9.37 7.08
CA SER A 84 -19.25 -8.52 7.57
C SER A 84 -19.31 -7.16 6.86
N MET A 85 -18.16 -6.58 6.48
CA MET A 85 -18.15 -5.34 5.70
C MET A 85 -18.68 -5.57 4.28
N LEU A 86 -18.30 -6.68 3.64
CA LEU A 86 -18.79 -7.03 2.31
C LEU A 86 -20.29 -7.39 2.32
N ASP A 87 -20.78 -8.05 3.36
CA ASP A 87 -22.21 -8.32 3.54
C ASP A 87 -23.01 -7.02 3.60
N VAL A 88 -22.50 -6.00 4.32
CA VAL A 88 -23.12 -4.67 4.32
C VAL A 88 -23.04 -4.00 2.94
N ALA A 89 -21.96 -4.18 2.19
CA ALA A 89 -21.87 -3.66 0.82
C ALA A 89 -22.92 -4.31 -0.10
N LEU A 90 -23.17 -5.62 0.06
CA LEU A 90 -24.22 -6.35 -0.67
C LEU A 90 -25.62 -5.88 -0.27
N GLU A 91 -25.89 -5.69 1.03
CA GLU A 91 -27.16 -5.16 1.54
C GLU A 91 -27.46 -3.76 0.99
N ARG A 92 -26.42 -2.98 0.67
CA ARG A 92 -26.51 -1.63 0.07
C ARG A 92 -26.56 -1.64 -1.45
N GLU A 93 -26.58 -2.82 -2.07
CA GLU A 93 -26.63 -2.98 -3.53
C GLU A 93 -25.46 -2.28 -4.25
N ALA A 94 -24.24 -2.38 -3.69
CA ALA A 94 -23.05 -1.83 -4.32
C ALA A 94 -22.87 -2.39 -5.76
N GLU A 95 -22.66 -1.50 -6.73
CA GLU A 95 -22.59 -1.87 -8.16
C GLU A 95 -21.29 -2.59 -8.56
N GLY A 96 -20.22 -2.45 -7.78
CA GLY A 96 -18.94 -3.07 -8.06
C GLY A 96 -18.89 -4.55 -7.68
N ASP A 97 -18.03 -5.30 -8.37
CA ASP A 97 -17.77 -6.70 -8.02
C ASP A 97 -16.99 -6.78 -6.70
N LEU A 98 -17.51 -7.51 -5.72
CA LEU A 98 -16.92 -7.63 -4.39
C LEU A 98 -16.13 -8.94 -4.23
N ILE A 99 -14.89 -8.84 -3.74
CA ILE A 99 -14.01 -9.97 -3.50
C ILE A 99 -13.59 -10.02 -2.04
N LEU A 100 -13.92 -11.13 -1.38
CA LEU A 100 -13.36 -11.45 -0.07
C LEU A 100 -11.91 -11.92 -0.23
N GLY A 101 -10.97 -11.15 0.31
CA GLY A 101 -9.56 -11.50 0.25
C GLY A 101 -8.65 -10.66 1.13
N ASP A 102 -7.45 -11.19 1.35
CA ASP A 102 -6.39 -10.52 2.10
C ASP A 102 -5.37 -9.85 1.17
N MET A 103 -5.38 -8.51 1.10
CA MET A 103 -4.51 -7.76 0.17
C MET A 103 -3.01 -8.02 0.44
N GLY A 104 -2.65 -8.41 1.67
CA GLY A 104 -1.28 -8.74 2.07
C GLY A 104 -0.78 -10.07 1.52
N GLN A 105 -1.65 -10.90 0.95
CA GLN A 105 -1.30 -12.13 0.24
C GLN A 105 -1.07 -11.87 -1.26
N GLY A 106 -1.59 -10.76 -1.78
CA GLY A 106 -1.56 -10.36 -3.18
C GLY A 106 -2.95 -10.42 -3.81
N LEU A 107 -3.16 -9.67 -4.89
CA LEU A 107 -4.50 -9.36 -5.40
C LEU A 107 -5.10 -10.40 -6.36
N GLY A 108 -4.29 -11.29 -6.96
CA GLY A 108 -4.80 -12.33 -7.87
C GLY A 108 -5.39 -11.84 -9.20
N VAL A 109 -5.26 -10.54 -9.52
CA VAL A 109 -5.78 -9.92 -10.75
C VAL A 109 -4.83 -10.13 -11.93
N ARG A 110 -5.39 -10.26 -13.13
CA ARG A 110 -4.62 -10.42 -14.39
C ARG A 110 -3.65 -9.23 -14.58
N PRO A 111 -2.44 -9.44 -15.12
CA PRO A 111 -1.52 -8.35 -15.36
C PRO A 111 -2.04 -7.28 -16.34
N GLY A 112 -1.83 -6.00 -16.01
CA GLY A 112 -2.06 -4.85 -16.89
C GLY A 112 -3.51 -4.55 -17.26
N VAL A 113 -4.50 -4.98 -16.46
CA VAL A 113 -5.93 -4.80 -16.77
C VAL A 113 -6.61 -3.67 -15.99
N ILE A 114 -5.98 -3.18 -14.92
CA ILE A 114 -6.56 -2.16 -14.04
C ILE A 114 -6.01 -0.79 -14.42
N ASP A 115 -6.90 0.17 -14.68
CA ASP A 115 -6.57 1.52 -15.13
C ASP A 115 -6.17 2.46 -13.98
N GLY A 116 -6.58 2.13 -12.76
CA GLY A 116 -6.20 2.85 -11.55
C GLY A 116 -6.61 2.10 -10.28
N ALA A 117 -6.02 2.44 -9.15
CA ALA A 117 -6.39 1.85 -7.87
C ALA A 117 -6.54 2.90 -6.77
N ILE A 118 -7.57 2.77 -5.94
CA ILE A 118 -7.72 3.54 -4.72
C ILE A 118 -7.67 2.63 -3.49
N SER A 119 -7.34 3.22 -2.36
CA SER A 119 -7.48 2.57 -1.05
C SER A 119 -7.69 3.65 -0.01
N ILE A 120 -8.82 3.60 0.69
CA ILE A 120 -9.18 4.61 1.67
C ILE A 120 -9.13 3.98 3.06
N SER A 121 -8.26 4.50 3.92
CA SER A 121 -8.15 4.06 5.32
C SER A 121 -7.78 2.58 5.52
N ALA A 122 -7.13 1.90 4.55
CA ALA A 122 -6.91 0.45 4.62
C ALA A 122 -5.44 -0.02 4.60
N VAL A 123 -4.54 0.58 3.81
CA VAL A 123 -3.17 0.04 3.64
C VAL A 123 -2.36 -0.01 4.95
N GLN A 124 -2.63 0.86 5.92
CA GLN A 124 -1.91 0.86 7.20
C GLN A 124 -2.07 -0.44 7.98
N TRP A 125 -3.16 -1.19 7.77
CA TRP A 125 -3.38 -2.51 8.38
C TRP A 125 -2.32 -3.55 7.98
N LEU A 126 -1.66 -3.38 6.82
CA LEU A 126 -0.56 -4.26 6.41
C LEU A 126 0.70 -4.11 7.28
N CYS A 127 0.77 -3.05 8.08
CA CYS A 127 1.87 -2.83 9.01
C CYS A 127 1.69 -3.60 10.33
N ASN A 128 0.51 -4.17 10.57
CA ASN A 128 0.22 -4.96 11.76
C ASN A 128 0.62 -6.43 11.61
N ALA A 129 0.96 -7.04 12.73
CA ALA A 129 1.35 -8.43 12.84
C ALA A 129 0.38 -9.22 13.74
N ASP A 130 -0.90 -9.22 13.39
CA ASP A 130 -1.95 -9.79 14.25
C ASP A 130 -1.95 -11.33 14.33
N LYS A 131 -1.40 -12.01 13.31
CA LYS A 131 -1.21 -13.48 13.30
C LYS A 131 0.27 -13.82 13.38
N SER A 132 0.62 -14.99 13.92
CA SER A 132 2.01 -15.46 14.01
C SER A 132 2.71 -15.60 12.65
N CYS A 133 1.95 -15.76 11.57
CA CYS A 133 2.43 -15.79 10.20
C CYS A 133 2.54 -14.40 9.55
N HIS A 134 2.02 -13.34 10.18
CA HIS A 134 2.09 -11.99 9.64
C HIS A 134 3.49 -11.41 9.81
N GLU A 135 4.17 -11.22 8.68
CA GLU A 135 5.39 -10.43 8.61
C GLU A 135 5.09 -9.20 7.74
N PRO A 136 4.91 -8.00 8.34
CA PRO A 136 4.51 -6.78 7.63
C PRO A 136 5.33 -6.49 6.37
N ARG A 137 6.64 -6.72 6.46
CA ARG A 137 7.59 -6.57 5.34
C ARG A 137 7.28 -7.47 4.15
N LYS A 138 6.90 -8.73 4.39
CA LYS A 138 6.52 -9.66 3.32
C LYS A 138 5.15 -9.34 2.76
N ARG A 139 4.21 -8.94 3.62
CA ARG A 139 2.84 -8.56 3.23
C ARG A 139 2.83 -7.33 2.34
N LEU A 140 3.51 -6.25 2.75
CA LEU A 140 3.71 -5.05 1.93
C LEU A 140 4.40 -5.38 0.60
N LYS A 141 5.43 -6.23 0.63
CA LYS A 141 6.08 -6.68 -0.60
C LYS A 141 5.11 -7.39 -1.54
N SER A 142 4.33 -8.37 -1.03
CA SER A 142 3.37 -9.12 -1.85
C SER A 142 2.31 -8.20 -2.43
N PHE A 143 1.76 -7.32 -1.59
CA PHE A 143 0.77 -6.31 -1.96
C PHE A 143 1.26 -5.45 -3.13
N PHE A 144 2.35 -4.69 -2.95
CA PHE A 144 2.83 -3.77 -3.98
C PHE A 144 3.35 -4.47 -5.24
N GLU A 145 3.98 -5.65 -5.12
CA GLU A 145 4.38 -6.41 -6.32
C GLU A 145 3.18 -6.93 -7.11
N SER A 146 2.11 -7.37 -6.43
CA SER A 146 0.90 -7.84 -7.10
C SER A 146 0.13 -6.69 -7.75
N LEU A 147 0.02 -5.57 -7.05
CA LEU A 147 -0.61 -4.35 -7.54
C LEU A 147 0.12 -3.80 -8.77
N TYR A 148 1.45 -3.69 -8.70
CA TYR A 148 2.24 -3.21 -9.83
C TYR A 148 2.04 -4.07 -11.08
N ARG A 149 1.87 -5.39 -10.90
CA ARG A 149 1.62 -6.31 -12.02
C ARG A 149 0.24 -6.11 -12.63
N CYS A 150 -0.81 -5.87 -11.83
CA CYS A 150 -2.17 -5.76 -12.35
C CYS A 150 -2.50 -4.39 -12.94
N LEU A 151 -1.80 -3.33 -12.54
CA LEU A 151 -1.98 -1.99 -13.09
C LEU A 151 -1.45 -1.88 -14.52
N ALA A 152 -2.22 -1.19 -15.38
CA ALA A 152 -1.80 -0.81 -16.71
C ALA A 152 -0.58 0.13 -16.67
N ARG A 153 0.17 0.19 -17.78
CA ARG A 153 1.35 1.07 -17.86
C ARG A 153 0.90 2.53 -17.83
N GLY A 154 1.46 3.31 -16.92
CA GLY A 154 1.08 4.71 -16.68
C GLY A 154 -0.10 4.89 -15.71
N ALA A 155 -0.77 3.81 -15.31
CA ALA A 155 -1.85 3.87 -14.32
C ALA A 155 -1.34 4.39 -12.97
N ARG A 156 -2.23 5.09 -12.26
CA ARG A 156 -1.94 5.60 -10.91
C ARG A 156 -2.61 4.76 -9.83
N ALA A 157 -2.00 4.77 -8.65
CA ALA A 157 -2.61 4.25 -7.43
C ALA A 157 -2.56 5.32 -6.35
N VAL A 158 -3.69 5.58 -5.68
CA VAL A 158 -3.79 6.60 -4.64
C VAL A 158 -4.30 5.99 -3.34
N PHE A 159 -3.48 6.07 -2.30
CA PHE A 159 -3.78 5.47 -1.00
C PHE A 159 -3.86 6.50 0.10
N GLN A 160 -5.06 6.72 0.63
CA GLN A 160 -5.26 7.48 1.85
C GLN A 160 -4.90 6.59 3.04
N VAL A 161 -3.97 7.05 3.87
CA VAL A 161 -3.43 6.26 4.99
C VAL A 161 -3.34 7.05 6.29
N TYR A 162 -3.38 6.32 7.42
CA TYR A 162 -3.14 6.86 8.75
C TYR A 162 -1.87 6.25 9.37
N PRO A 163 -0.66 6.64 8.90
CA PRO A 163 0.56 6.12 9.46
C PRO A 163 0.65 6.46 10.96
N GLU A 164 1.20 5.55 11.75
CA GLU A 164 1.44 5.77 13.19
C GLU A 164 2.63 6.72 13.40
N ASN A 165 3.66 6.57 12.56
CA ASN A 165 4.89 7.34 12.63
C ASN A 165 5.55 7.45 11.25
N LEU A 166 6.56 8.32 11.14
CA LEU A 166 7.32 8.55 9.90
C LEU A 166 7.98 7.27 9.38
N ALA A 167 8.46 6.39 10.28
CA ALA A 167 9.08 5.13 9.89
C ALA A 167 8.09 4.18 9.21
N GLN A 168 6.84 4.12 9.67
CA GLN A 168 5.78 3.33 9.03
C GLN A 168 5.45 3.90 7.64
N ARG A 169 5.36 5.22 7.50
CA ARG A 169 5.16 5.90 6.21
C ARG A 169 6.28 5.57 5.22
N GLU A 170 7.53 5.69 5.66
CA GLU A 170 8.72 5.36 4.87
C GLU A 170 8.78 3.87 4.51
N LEU A 171 8.32 2.99 5.41
CA LEU A 171 8.23 1.56 5.15
C LEU A 171 7.28 1.26 3.99
N ILE A 172 6.07 1.83 4.00
CA ILE A 172 5.06 1.65 2.97
C ILE A 172 5.59 2.17 1.62
N LEU A 173 6.04 3.43 1.58
CA LEU A 173 6.62 4.04 0.37
C LEU A 173 7.83 3.25 -0.14
N GLY A 174 8.72 2.83 0.75
CA GLY A 174 9.92 2.08 0.39
C GLY A 174 9.59 0.73 -0.26
N TYR A 175 8.47 0.09 0.06
CA TYR A 175 8.02 -1.11 -0.65
C TYR A 175 7.35 -0.79 -1.99
N ALA A 176 6.58 0.30 -2.08
CA ALA A 176 6.05 0.78 -3.35
C ALA A 176 7.18 1.06 -4.37
N MET A 177 8.19 1.83 -3.98
CA MET A 177 9.32 2.17 -4.84
C MET A 177 10.13 0.93 -5.25
N ARG A 178 10.27 -0.06 -4.35
CA ARG A 178 10.94 -1.34 -4.66
C ARG A 178 10.15 -2.21 -5.63
N ALA A 179 8.82 -2.13 -5.63
CA ALA A 179 7.98 -2.83 -6.60
C ALA A 179 8.05 -2.20 -8.01
N GLY A 180 8.47 -0.94 -8.10
CA GLY A 180 8.68 -0.23 -9.37
C GLY A 180 7.80 1.00 -9.56
N PHE A 181 7.01 1.38 -8.54
CA PHE A 181 6.25 2.63 -8.57
C PHE A 181 7.19 3.84 -8.51
N ALA A 182 6.80 4.91 -9.19
CA ALA A 182 7.28 6.26 -8.93
C ALA A 182 6.20 7.05 -8.17
N GLY A 183 6.54 8.20 -7.59
CA GLY A 183 5.55 9.08 -6.93
C GLY A 183 6.00 9.56 -5.56
N GLY A 184 5.03 9.93 -4.72
CA GLY A 184 5.30 10.57 -3.43
C GLY A 184 4.08 10.63 -2.51
N VAL A 185 4.12 11.57 -1.57
CA VAL A 185 3.03 11.81 -0.60
C VAL A 185 2.47 13.20 -0.82
N VAL A 186 1.15 13.28 -0.90
CA VAL A 186 0.38 14.52 -0.84
C VAL A 186 -0.23 14.61 0.56
N VAL A 187 -0.05 15.75 1.22
CA VAL A 187 -0.61 15.99 2.56
C VAL A 187 -1.58 17.16 2.46
N ASP A 188 -2.87 16.88 2.55
CA ASP A 188 -3.88 17.93 2.64
C ASP A 188 -3.99 18.43 4.08
N PHE A 189 -4.18 19.74 4.25
CA PHE A 189 -4.26 20.43 5.54
C PHE A 189 -3.03 20.17 6.45
N PRO A 190 -1.79 20.40 5.98
CA PRO A 190 -0.57 20.06 6.71
C PRO A 190 -0.45 20.77 8.07
N HIS A 191 -1.02 21.96 8.19
CA HIS A 191 -1.00 22.78 9.42
C HIS A 191 -1.96 22.28 10.52
N SER A 192 -2.90 21.38 10.21
CA SER A 192 -3.90 20.90 11.18
C SER A 192 -3.67 19.45 11.55
N THR A 193 -3.26 19.18 12.79
CA THR A 193 -3.11 17.80 13.29
C THR A 193 -4.42 16.99 13.26
N LYS A 194 -5.57 17.67 13.34
CA LYS A 194 -6.91 17.03 13.34
C LYS A 194 -7.45 16.79 11.93
N ARG A 195 -7.23 17.73 11.01
CA ARG A 195 -7.77 17.68 9.64
C ARG A 195 -6.79 17.10 8.62
N ARG A 196 -5.51 16.97 8.96
CA ARG A 196 -4.46 16.42 8.11
C ARG A 196 -4.86 15.07 7.51
N LYS A 197 -4.74 14.96 6.19
CA LYS A 197 -4.95 13.72 5.43
C LYS A 197 -3.74 13.44 4.56
N GLU A 198 -3.19 12.24 4.65
CA GLU A 198 -2.03 11.81 3.86
C GLU A 198 -2.47 10.85 2.76
N TYR A 199 -2.04 11.13 1.54
CA TYR A 199 -2.29 10.33 0.35
C TYR A 199 -0.95 9.93 -0.29
N LEU A 200 -0.71 8.63 -0.45
CA LEU A 200 0.39 8.13 -1.28
C LEU A 200 -0.10 8.13 -2.73
N VAL A 201 0.55 8.92 -3.57
CA VAL A 201 0.23 9.01 -5.00
C VAL A 201 1.35 8.32 -5.77
N LEU A 202 1.01 7.20 -6.40
CA LEU A 202 1.95 6.30 -7.05
C LEU A 202 1.62 6.18 -8.54
N THR A 203 2.63 5.99 -9.38
CA THR A 203 2.51 5.80 -10.83
C THR A 203 3.23 4.52 -11.24
N CYS A 204 2.53 3.68 -12.01
CA CYS A 204 3.05 2.41 -12.52
C CYS A 204 3.85 2.65 -13.81
N GLY A 205 5.16 2.36 -13.77
CA GLY A 205 6.05 2.51 -14.92
C GLY A 205 6.76 3.86 -14.98
N PRO A 206 7.61 4.09 -16.01
CA PRO A 206 8.32 5.35 -16.15
C PRO A 206 7.32 6.51 -16.29
N PRO A 207 7.56 7.66 -15.62
CA PRO A 207 6.67 8.80 -15.69
C PRO A 207 6.49 9.20 -17.16
N SER A 208 5.25 9.13 -17.66
CA SER A 208 4.90 9.78 -18.91
C SER A 208 5.07 11.28 -18.72
N LEU A 209 5.69 11.95 -19.69
CA LEU A 209 6.01 13.39 -19.67
C LEU A 209 4.79 14.32 -19.50
N SER A 210 3.56 13.80 -19.45
CA SER A 210 2.32 14.57 -19.51
C SER A 210 1.46 14.53 -18.24
N SER A 211 1.88 13.87 -17.16
CA SER A 211 1.00 13.68 -16.00
C SER A 211 1.41 14.58 -14.82
N ALA A 212 0.88 15.80 -14.76
CA ALA A 212 1.00 16.63 -13.56
C ALA A 212 0.18 16.02 -12.40
N THR A 213 0.65 16.14 -11.16
CA THR A 213 -0.12 15.76 -9.96
C THR A 213 -0.83 17.00 -9.45
N PRO A 214 -2.14 16.94 -9.09
CA PRO A 214 -2.83 18.07 -8.46
C PRO A 214 -2.11 18.54 -7.19
N LYS A 215 -2.15 19.85 -6.92
CA LYS A 215 -1.52 20.45 -5.73
C LYS A 215 -2.21 19.98 -4.43
N ALA A 216 -1.49 20.04 -3.32
CA ALA A 216 -2.04 19.79 -1.99
C ALA A 216 -3.08 20.86 -1.63
N LYS A 217 -4.15 20.48 -0.91
CA LYS A 217 -5.19 21.43 -0.46
C LYS A 217 -4.76 22.11 0.85
N GLY A 218 -4.94 23.43 0.91
CA GLY A 218 -4.75 24.25 2.12
C GLY A 218 -3.52 25.17 2.13
N GLU A 219 -2.97 25.55 0.97
CA GLU A 219 -1.85 26.49 0.84
C GLU A 219 -2.25 27.96 0.64
N ASP A 220 -3.54 28.29 0.47
CA ASP A 220 -4.00 29.67 0.19
C ASP A 220 -5.10 30.14 1.16
N GLU A 221 -4.72 30.77 2.28
CA GLU A 221 -5.48 31.87 2.90
C GLU A 221 -4.47 32.87 3.55
N GLU A 222 -4.29 34.00 2.87
CA GLU A 222 -3.83 35.32 3.35
C GLU A 222 -2.34 35.50 3.78
N SER A 223 -1.53 36.03 2.86
CA SER A 223 -0.41 36.91 3.23
C SER A 223 -0.17 37.98 2.16
N CYS A 224 -0.61 39.19 2.45
CA CYS A 224 -0.23 40.42 1.78
C CYS A 224 0.50 41.31 2.80
N SER A 225 1.65 41.87 2.38
CA SER A 225 2.52 42.91 3.02
C SER A 225 3.08 42.60 4.41
N ASP A 226 4.35 42.85 4.79
CA ASP A 226 5.45 43.65 4.25
C ASP A 226 6.81 43.09 4.77
N GLU A 227 7.85 43.22 3.92
CA GLU A 227 9.28 43.55 4.17
C GLU A 227 10.02 43.18 5.49
N GLU A 228 11.23 42.63 5.28
CA GLU A 228 12.48 42.71 6.09
C GLU A 228 12.79 41.72 7.25
N SER A 229 13.85 40.93 6.97
CA SER A 229 15.02 40.65 7.84
C SER A 229 15.16 39.30 8.57
N SER A 230 15.99 38.45 7.94
CA SER A 230 17.05 37.59 8.50
C SER A 230 16.73 36.45 9.48
N GLY A 231 17.16 35.24 9.12
CA GLY A 231 17.31 34.10 10.03
C GLY A 231 17.24 32.76 9.30
N ASP A 232 18.40 32.24 8.90
CA ASP A 232 18.60 30.90 8.34
C ASP A 232 17.94 29.79 9.19
N GLU A 233 17.05 29.00 8.58
CA GLU A 233 16.93 27.57 8.91
C GLU A 233 16.68 26.75 7.62
N GLU A 234 17.62 25.86 7.33
CA GLU A 234 17.72 25.04 6.13
C GLU A 234 16.52 24.09 5.94
N ASN A 235 15.66 24.40 4.98
CA ASN A 235 14.66 23.47 4.48
C ASN A 235 15.33 22.49 3.51
N GLN A 236 15.71 21.29 3.97
CA GLN A 236 16.30 20.22 3.16
C GLN A 236 15.33 19.74 2.08
N THR A 237 15.29 20.45 0.96
CA THR A 237 14.74 19.99 -0.31
C THR A 237 15.76 19.06 -0.94
N VAL A 238 15.38 17.79 -1.10
CA VAL A 238 16.26 16.76 -1.66
C VAL A 238 16.42 17.03 -3.16
N SER A 239 17.58 17.58 -3.55
CA SER A 239 17.93 17.83 -4.94
C SER A 239 18.19 16.53 -5.70
N ILE A 240 17.65 16.45 -6.92
CA ILE A 240 17.90 15.37 -7.86
C ILE A 240 19.34 15.50 -8.33
N SER A 241 20.22 14.65 -7.80
CA SER A 241 21.58 14.51 -8.34
C SER A 241 21.55 13.60 -9.56
N ASP A 242 21.78 14.19 -10.73
CA ASP A 242 22.17 13.49 -11.96
C ASP A 242 23.39 12.61 -11.66
N ARG A 243 23.20 11.30 -11.58
CA ARG A 243 24.30 10.35 -11.40
C ARG A 243 24.65 9.72 -12.73
N HIS A 244 25.61 10.35 -13.39
CA HIS A 244 26.57 9.67 -14.26
C HIS A 244 27.02 8.36 -13.58
N ARG A 245 26.64 7.23 -14.17
CA ARG A 245 26.92 5.88 -13.66
C ARG A 245 28.33 5.45 -14.10
N PRO A 246 29.31 5.26 -13.19
CA PRO A 246 30.54 4.58 -13.57
C PRO A 246 30.23 3.10 -13.88
N ARG A 247 30.76 2.59 -15.00
CA ARG A 247 30.57 1.21 -15.47
C ARG A 247 30.93 0.23 -14.34
N LYS A 248 29.95 -0.60 -13.94
CA LYS A 248 30.12 -1.68 -12.95
C LYS A 248 31.21 -2.65 -13.44
N LYS A 249 32.32 -2.75 -12.71
CA LYS A 249 33.23 -3.91 -12.78
C LYS A 249 32.43 -5.16 -12.41
N GLN A 250 32.41 -6.14 -13.30
CA GLN A 250 31.91 -7.50 -13.07
C GLN A 250 32.54 -8.06 -11.80
N LYS A 251 31.72 -8.39 -10.79
CA LYS A 251 32.15 -9.27 -9.69
C LYS A 251 31.72 -10.70 -10.02
N LEU A 252 32.64 -11.45 -10.63
CA LEU A 252 32.70 -12.89 -10.45
C LEU A 252 33.01 -13.17 -8.96
N ASN A 253 32.11 -13.87 -8.25
CA ASN A 253 32.44 -15.08 -7.49
C ASN A 253 31.26 -15.53 -6.60
N LYS A 254 30.66 -16.66 -7.00
CA LYS A 254 29.79 -17.53 -6.20
C LYS A 254 30.61 -18.11 -5.03
N LYS A 255 30.27 -17.80 -3.78
CA LYS A 255 30.65 -18.66 -2.63
C LYS A 255 29.50 -19.64 -2.36
N VAL A 256 29.64 -20.85 -2.88
CA VAL A 256 28.81 -22.00 -2.51
C VAL A 256 29.05 -22.27 -1.02
N LYS A 257 28.01 -22.17 -0.19
CA LYS A 257 28.10 -22.41 1.25
C LYS A 257 28.38 -23.91 1.48
N GLY A 258 29.56 -24.23 2.02
CA GLY A 258 30.07 -25.59 2.16
C GLY A 258 29.44 -26.42 3.28
N ARG A 259 29.90 -27.68 3.43
CA ARG A 259 29.41 -28.67 4.43
C ARG A 259 29.39 -28.13 5.86
N GLU A 260 30.39 -27.34 6.23
CA GLU A 260 30.51 -26.71 7.56
C GLU A 260 29.35 -25.77 7.87
N TRP A 261 28.87 -25.02 6.86
CA TRP A 261 27.70 -24.16 7.00
C TRP A 261 26.43 -24.95 7.32
N VAL A 262 26.28 -26.14 6.71
CA VAL A 262 25.14 -27.04 6.93
C VAL A 262 25.18 -27.65 8.33
N LEU A 263 26.35 -28.08 8.81
CA LEU A 263 26.50 -28.63 10.16
C LEU A 263 26.18 -27.59 11.23
N ARG A 264 26.68 -26.36 11.08
CA ARG A 264 26.37 -25.25 12.00
C ARG A 264 24.87 -24.96 12.08
N LYS A 265 24.14 -25.11 10.96
CA LYS A 265 22.69 -24.93 10.93
C LYS A 265 21.95 -26.07 11.60
N LYS A 266 22.40 -27.32 11.44
CA LYS A 266 21.82 -28.49 12.15
C LYS A 266 22.01 -28.36 13.66
N GLU A 267 23.19 -27.97 14.13
CA GLU A 267 23.49 -27.66 15.54
C GLU A 267 22.55 -26.59 16.11
N GLN A 268 22.40 -25.48 15.39
CA GLN A 268 21.52 -24.38 15.80
C GLN A 268 20.06 -24.85 15.94
N MET A 269 19.60 -25.74 15.07
CA MET A 269 18.22 -26.25 15.09
C MET A 269 18.02 -27.28 16.22
N ARG A 270 19.04 -28.09 16.55
CA ARG A 270 19.01 -28.99 17.72
C ARG A 270 18.91 -28.20 19.03
N ARG A 271 19.70 -27.13 19.19
CA ARG A 271 19.64 -26.22 20.36
C ARG A 271 18.28 -25.55 20.53
N LYS A 272 17.50 -25.44 19.45
CA LYS A 272 16.14 -24.88 19.46
C LYS A 272 15.05 -25.93 19.72
N GLY A 273 15.43 -27.17 20.04
CA GLY A 273 14.48 -28.26 20.32
C GLY A 273 13.82 -28.87 19.08
N ASN A 274 14.24 -28.51 17.87
CA ASN A 274 13.67 -29.06 16.64
C ASN A 274 14.23 -30.47 16.37
N ALA A 275 13.39 -31.36 15.83
CA ALA A 275 13.83 -32.66 15.34
C ALA A 275 14.72 -32.48 14.10
N VAL A 276 16.01 -32.82 14.21
CA VAL A 276 17.02 -32.68 13.14
C VAL A 276 17.67 -34.04 12.85
N PRO A 277 17.75 -34.49 11.59
CA PRO A 277 18.40 -35.75 11.24
C PRO A 277 19.86 -35.85 11.71
N LEU A 278 20.33 -37.06 12.01
CA LEU A 278 21.71 -37.32 12.42
C LEU A 278 22.72 -36.93 11.32
N ASP A 279 23.94 -36.64 11.74
CA ASP A 279 25.03 -36.28 10.82
C ASP A 279 25.66 -37.55 10.24
N THR A 280 25.55 -37.74 8.93
CA THR A 280 26.16 -38.87 8.22
C THR A 280 27.30 -38.41 7.32
N LYS A 281 28.13 -39.36 6.85
CA LYS A 281 29.19 -39.12 5.85
C LYS A 281 28.69 -38.53 4.52
N TYR A 282 27.37 -38.54 4.29
CA TYR A 282 26.72 -38.00 3.09
C TYR A 282 26.12 -36.60 3.30
N THR A 283 26.22 -36.03 4.50
CA THR A 283 25.69 -34.69 4.81
C THR A 283 26.33 -33.62 3.93
N ALA A 284 25.49 -32.81 3.26
CA ALA A 284 25.90 -31.75 2.33
C ALA A 284 26.74 -32.21 1.12
N ARG A 285 26.75 -33.51 0.82
CA ARG A 285 27.40 -34.04 -0.38
C ARG A 285 26.52 -33.78 -1.60
N LYS A 286 27.10 -33.21 -2.67
CA LYS A 286 26.41 -33.05 -3.96
C LYS A 286 26.01 -34.43 -4.47
N ARG A 287 24.71 -34.68 -4.62
CA ARG A 287 24.21 -35.90 -5.28
C ARG A 287 24.64 -35.81 -6.75
N LYS A 288 25.15 -36.92 -7.30
CA LYS A 288 25.36 -36.99 -8.76
C LYS A 288 24.00 -36.79 -9.42
N ALA A 289 23.92 -35.93 -10.43
CA ALA A 289 22.81 -36.02 -11.37
C ALA A 289 22.88 -37.44 -11.96
N GLY A 290 21.75 -38.14 -11.98
CA GLY A 290 21.69 -39.57 -12.30
C GLY A 290 22.27 -39.92 -13.68
N PHE A 291 22.50 -41.22 -13.83
CA PHE A 291 22.97 -41.91 -15.02
C PHE A 291 22.06 -41.72 -16.23
#